data_AF-A0A0U5IM65-F1
#
_entry.id   AF-A0A0U5IM65-F1
#
_cell.length_a   1.000
_cell.length_b   1.000
_cell.length_c   1.000
_cell.angle_alpha   90.00
_cell.angle_beta   90.00
_cell.angle_gamma   90.00
#
_symmetry.space_group_name_H-M   'P 1'
#
loop_
_entity.id
_entity.type
_entity.pdbx_description
1 polymer ?
#
loop_
_entity_poly.entity_id
_entity_poly.type
_entity_poly.pdbx_seq_one_letter_code
_entity_poly.pdbx_strand_id
1 'polypeptide(L)'
;MQDRPVIKTAIPKRRYQVGTHSASLLGEIESGDGRTYRYILAFVPSGQREPVFYVFVEPSPPAERADGAYRLGIVGEVISEVVDTDDRWGDLDTFAEQAIKLGQQALGLQQASVARQM
;
A
#
# COMPACT_ATOMS: atom_id res chain seq x y z
N MET A 1 10.84 9.38 -6.58
CA MET A 1 9.72 9.39 -5.63
C MET A 1 10.05 10.05 -4.29
N GLN A 2 9.46 11.23 -4.04
CA GLN A 2 9.43 11.91 -2.74
C GLN A 2 8.43 11.17 -1.81
N ASP A 3 8.68 11.10 -0.50
CA ASP A 3 7.86 10.38 0.49
C ASP A 3 7.79 8.85 0.41
N ARG A 4 8.75 8.22 -0.30
CA ARG A 4 8.89 6.76 -0.29
C ARG A 4 8.94 6.20 1.13
N PRO A 5 8.09 5.21 1.49
CA PRO A 5 8.19 4.55 2.78
C PRO A 5 9.59 4.00 3.02
N VAL A 6 10.18 4.35 4.15
CA VAL A 6 11.47 3.79 4.58
C VAL A 6 11.19 2.58 5.44
N ILE A 7 11.29 1.38 4.86
CA ILE A 7 11.02 0.11 5.57
C ILE A 7 12.34 -0.47 6.04
N LYS A 8 12.51 -0.64 7.36
CA LYS A 8 13.67 -1.33 7.94
C LYS A 8 13.46 -2.84 7.93
N THR A 9 12.30 -3.28 8.44
CA THR A 9 11.88 -4.68 8.46
C THR A 9 10.37 -4.78 8.23
N ALA A 10 9.93 -5.90 7.68
CA ALA A 10 8.51 -6.21 7.51
C ALA A 10 8.31 -7.71 7.28
N ILE A 11 7.11 -8.22 7.58
CA ILE A 11 6.70 -9.58 7.27
C ILE A 11 5.87 -9.57 5.98
N PRO A 12 6.32 -10.22 4.89
CA PRO A 12 5.49 -10.42 3.71
C PRO A 12 4.26 -11.25 4.06
N LYS A 13 3.07 -10.69 3.79
CA LYS A 13 1.78 -11.34 4.03
C LYS A 13 1.25 -12.03 2.79
N ARG A 14 1.36 -11.37 1.64
CA ARG A 14 0.87 -11.86 0.33
C ARG A 14 1.69 -11.26 -0.80
N ARG A 15 1.68 -11.93 -1.94
CA ARG A 15 2.25 -11.43 -3.19
C ARG A 15 1.23 -11.57 -4.31
N TYR A 16 1.21 -10.61 -5.21
CA TYR A 16 0.35 -10.60 -6.37
C TYR A 16 1.15 -10.29 -7.62
N GLN A 17 0.72 -10.83 -8.74
CA GLN A 17 1.08 -10.35 -10.07
C GLN A 17 -0.09 -9.53 -10.60
N VAL A 18 0.15 -8.27 -10.92
CA VAL A 18 -0.84 -7.31 -11.44
C VAL A 18 -0.33 -6.81 -12.79
N GLY A 19 -0.76 -7.44 -13.87
CA GLY A 19 -0.21 -7.19 -15.20
C GLY A 19 1.31 -7.36 -15.24
N THR A 20 2.04 -6.30 -15.60
CA THR A 20 3.52 -6.26 -15.65
C THR A 20 4.17 -5.85 -14.33
N HIS A 21 3.43 -5.82 -13.23
CA HIS A 21 3.94 -5.44 -11.91
C HIS A 21 3.78 -6.59 -10.92
N SER A 22 4.79 -6.78 -10.10
CA SER A 22 4.63 -7.55 -8.86
C SER A 22 4.17 -6.60 -7.76
N ALA A 23 3.27 -7.05 -6.89
CA ALA A 23 2.81 -6.30 -5.74
C ALA A 23 3.01 -7.12 -4.45
N SER A 24 3.80 -6.59 -3.52
CA SER A 24 4.11 -7.27 -2.25
C SER A 24 3.36 -6.60 -1.11
N LEU A 25 2.48 -7.37 -0.45
CA LEU A 25 1.73 -6.94 0.72
C LEU A 25 2.54 -7.24 1.98
N LEU A 26 2.84 -6.21 2.74
CA LEU A 26 3.66 -6.23 3.93
C LEU A 26 2.82 -5.88 5.16
N GLY A 27 3.12 -6.50 6.29
CA GLY A 27 2.58 -6.17 7.62
C GLY A 27 3.66 -6.37 8.68
N GLU A 28 3.37 -6.04 9.94
CA GLU A 28 4.37 -6.02 11.02
C GLU A 28 5.62 -5.22 10.61
N ILE A 29 5.39 -3.95 10.27
CA ILE A 29 6.37 -3.10 9.61
C ILE A 29 7.11 -2.26 10.66
N GLU A 30 8.43 -2.30 10.63
CA GLU A 30 9.28 -1.30 11.29
C GLU A 30 9.69 -0.23 10.27
N SER A 31 9.24 0.99 10.50
CA SER A 31 9.55 2.15 9.67
C SER A 31 10.83 2.87 10.10
N GLY A 32 11.55 3.44 9.14
CA GLY A 32 12.64 4.39 9.35
C GLY A 32 12.29 5.85 9.08
N ASP A 33 11.08 6.14 8.60
CA ASP A 33 10.59 7.48 8.25
C ASP A 33 9.72 8.13 9.36
N GLY A 34 9.59 7.47 10.51
CA GLY A 34 8.78 7.94 11.64
C GLY A 34 7.27 7.71 11.49
N ARG A 35 6.82 7.04 10.41
CA ARG A 35 5.40 6.74 10.17
C ARG A 35 5.05 5.33 10.61
N THR A 36 3.93 5.17 11.34
CA THR A 36 3.47 3.84 11.74
C THR A 36 2.57 3.24 10.68
N TYR A 37 3.04 2.21 9.99
CA TYR A 37 2.24 1.50 8.99
C TYR A 37 1.66 0.21 9.58
N ARG A 38 0.36 0.01 9.39
CA ARG A 38 -0.28 -1.29 9.63
C ARG A 38 0.00 -2.24 8.47
N TYR A 39 -0.26 -1.77 7.25
CA TYR A 39 -0.02 -2.51 6.01
C TYR A 39 0.57 -1.61 4.94
N ILE A 40 1.38 -2.19 4.05
CA ILE A 40 1.85 -1.55 2.82
C ILE A 40 1.70 -2.57 1.67
N LEU A 41 1.16 -2.13 0.53
CA LEU A 41 1.25 -2.84 -0.74
C LEU A 41 2.19 -2.07 -1.67
N ALA A 42 3.33 -2.65 -2.00
CA ALA A 42 4.36 -2.03 -2.84
C ALA A 42 4.38 -2.66 -4.24
N PHE A 43 4.28 -1.83 -5.28
CA PHE A 43 4.26 -2.24 -6.69
C PHE A 43 5.62 -2.06 -7.35
N VAL A 44 6.20 -3.15 -7.84
CA VAL A 44 7.50 -3.17 -8.53
C VAL A 44 7.28 -3.61 -9.99
N PRO A 45 7.66 -2.78 -10.98
CA PRO A 45 7.59 -3.16 -12.39
C PRO A 45 8.49 -4.38 -12.67
N SER A 46 8.07 -5.25 -13.60
CA SER A 46 8.86 -6.40 -14.03
C SER A 46 10.27 -5.97 -14.47
N GLY A 47 11.29 -6.69 -13.98
CA GLY A 47 12.69 -6.41 -14.27
C GLY A 47 13.30 -5.28 -13.42
N GLN A 48 12.51 -4.58 -12.60
CA GLN A 48 13.01 -3.62 -11.64
C GLN A 48 13.11 -4.22 -10.23
N ARG A 49 13.85 -3.53 -9.36
CA ARG A 49 14.04 -3.91 -7.94
C ARG A 49 13.30 -2.99 -6.98
N GLU A 50 13.08 -1.75 -7.40
CA GLU A 50 12.53 -0.70 -6.57
C GLU A 50 11.04 -0.50 -6.85
N PRO A 51 10.19 -0.36 -5.82
CA PRO A 51 8.78 -0.08 -6.05
C PRO A 51 8.57 1.35 -6.53
N VAL A 52 7.63 1.52 -7.46
CA VAL A 52 7.28 2.81 -8.09
C VAL A 52 5.97 3.39 -7.55
N PHE A 53 5.21 2.59 -6.81
CA PHE A 53 3.95 2.99 -6.20
C PHE A 53 3.69 2.19 -4.94
N TYR A 54 3.13 2.85 -3.94
CA TYR A 54 2.79 2.28 -2.65
C TYR A 54 1.36 2.66 -2.32
N VAL A 55 0.62 1.71 -1.78
CA VAL A 55 -0.59 1.98 -1.02
C VAL A 55 -0.32 1.56 0.41
N PHE A 56 -0.74 2.35 1.39
CA PHE A 56 -0.48 2.08 2.79
C PHE A 56 -1.71 2.34 3.64
N VAL A 57 -1.73 1.71 4.81
CA VAL A 57 -2.64 2.07 5.89
C VAL A 57 -1.83 2.41 7.13
N GLU A 58 -2.17 3.54 7.75
CA GLU A 58 -1.61 3.98 9.02
C GLU A 58 -2.72 4.26 10.04
N PRO A 59 -2.48 4.12 11.35
CA PRO A 59 -3.44 4.53 12.37
C PRO A 59 -3.74 6.02 12.27
N SER A 60 -5.00 6.38 12.42
CA SER A 60 -5.40 7.78 12.50
C SER A 60 -4.80 8.44 13.75
N PRO A 61 -4.33 9.69 13.63
CA PRO A 61 -3.86 10.45 14.77
C PRO A 61 -5.01 10.65 15.76
N PRO A 62 -4.74 10.80 17.07
CA PRO A 62 -5.78 10.84 18.10
C PRO A 62 -6.93 11.83 17.83
N ALA A 63 -6.64 12.97 17.19
CA ALA A 63 -7.62 14.00 16.87
C ALA A 63 -8.59 13.62 15.74
N GLU A 64 -8.22 12.69 14.85
CA GLU A 64 -9.00 12.30 13.66
C GLU A 64 -9.70 10.95 13.83
N ARG A 65 -9.53 10.27 14.97
CA ARG A 65 -10.07 8.91 15.19
C ARG A 65 -11.58 8.81 15.17
N ALA A 66 -12.30 9.93 15.35
CA ALA A 66 -13.74 9.97 15.23
C ALA A 66 -14.21 9.64 13.79
N ASP A 67 -13.38 9.93 12.79
CA ASP A 67 -13.66 9.68 11.38
C ASP A 67 -13.23 8.27 10.93
N GLY A 68 -12.53 7.55 11.80
CA GLY A 68 -12.05 6.18 11.58
C GLY A 68 -10.68 5.96 12.21
N ALA A 69 -10.41 4.75 12.65
CA ALA A 69 -9.18 4.35 13.33
C ALA A 69 -7.96 4.27 12.39
N TYR A 70 -8.18 4.24 11.07
CA TYR A 70 -7.15 4.06 10.07
C TYR A 70 -7.33 4.97 8.86
N ARG A 71 -6.21 5.43 8.31
CA ARG A 71 -6.13 6.22 7.07
C ARG A 71 -5.50 5.39 5.96
N LEU A 72 -6.18 5.31 4.82
CA LEU A 72 -5.69 4.72 3.58
C LEU A 72 -5.03 5.82 2.74
N GLY A 73 -3.79 5.60 2.32
CA GLY A 73 -3.09 6.57 1.47
C GLY A 73 -2.22 5.93 0.41
N ILE A 74 -1.71 6.78 -0.47
CA ILE A 74 -0.89 6.39 -1.62
C ILE A 74 0.38 7.22 -1.68
N VAL A 75 1.46 6.62 -2.21
CA VAL A 75 2.68 7.33 -2.60
C VAL A 75 3.10 6.84 -3.98
N GLY A 76 3.26 7.75 -4.93
CA GLY A 76 3.79 7.55 -6.26
C GLY A 76 4.76 8.65 -6.64
N GLU A 77 5.29 8.62 -7.87
CA GLU A 77 6.37 9.54 -8.28
C GLU A 77 6.07 11.02 -8.05
N VAL A 78 4.81 11.43 -8.26
CA VAL A 78 4.35 12.83 -8.19
C VAL A 78 3.18 13.04 -7.23
N ILE A 79 2.75 12.00 -6.50
CA ILE A 79 1.54 12.04 -5.66
C ILE A 79 1.81 11.38 -4.30
N SER A 80 1.36 12.03 -3.24
CA SER A 80 1.48 11.56 -1.86
C SER A 80 0.29 12.12 -1.10
N GLU A 81 -0.71 11.28 -0.82
CA GLU A 81 -1.94 11.74 -0.16
C GLU A 81 -2.68 10.61 0.58
N VAL A 82 -3.52 11.01 1.53
CA VAL A 82 -4.54 10.15 2.15
C VAL A 82 -5.80 10.23 1.30
N VAL A 83 -6.34 9.07 0.91
CA VAL A 83 -7.48 8.96 -0.02
C VAL A 83 -8.77 8.50 0.66
N ASP A 84 -8.68 7.88 1.84
CA ASP A 84 -9.86 7.50 2.65
C ASP A 84 -9.49 7.32 4.13
N THR A 85 -10.48 7.41 5.03
CA THR A 85 -10.35 7.17 6.47
C THR A 85 -11.54 6.33 6.94
N ASP A 86 -11.28 5.15 7.51
CA ASP A 86 -12.33 4.21 7.97
C ASP A 86 -11.72 3.09 8.83
N ASP A 87 -12.47 2.53 9.78
CA ASP A 87 -12.06 1.40 10.62
C ASP A 87 -11.77 0.13 9.81
N ARG A 88 -12.47 -0.08 8.69
CA ARG A 88 -12.36 -1.26 7.82
C ARG A 88 -10.96 -1.45 7.25
N TRP A 89 -10.17 -0.38 7.14
CA TRP A 89 -8.79 -0.45 6.64
C TRP A 89 -7.85 -1.20 7.59
N GLY A 90 -8.30 -1.47 8.81
CA GLY A 90 -7.63 -2.38 9.74
C GLY A 90 -7.66 -3.86 9.31
N ASP A 91 -8.57 -4.23 8.40
CA ASP A 91 -8.68 -5.59 7.88
C ASP A 91 -7.75 -5.81 6.66
N LEU A 92 -7.01 -6.94 6.68
CA LEU A 92 -5.99 -7.23 5.67
C LEU A 92 -6.60 -7.48 4.29
N ASP A 93 -7.72 -8.21 4.24
CA ASP A 93 -8.38 -8.57 2.98
C ASP A 93 -9.00 -7.34 2.32
N THR A 94 -9.74 -6.55 3.10
CA THR A 94 -10.34 -5.29 2.68
C THR A 94 -9.30 -4.30 2.16
N PHE A 95 -8.19 -4.15 2.90
CA PHE A 95 -7.06 -3.33 2.45
C PHE A 95 -6.46 -3.84 1.15
N ALA A 96 -6.16 -5.14 1.05
CA ALA A 96 -5.51 -5.71 -0.11
C ALA A 96 -6.33 -5.53 -1.40
N GLU A 97 -7.64 -5.76 -1.33
CA GLU A 97 -8.54 -5.55 -2.46
C GLU A 97 -8.54 -4.10 -2.95
N GLN A 98 -8.67 -3.14 -2.03
CA GLN A 98 -8.68 -1.72 -2.39
C GLN A 98 -7.31 -1.25 -2.89
N ALA A 99 -6.22 -1.68 -2.25
CA ALA A 99 -4.86 -1.31 -2.62
C ALA A 99 -4.50 -1.79 -4.03
N ILE A 100 -4.95 -2.98 -4.43
CA ILE A 100 -4.79 -3.49 -5.80
C ILE A 100 -5.53 -2.58 -6.79
N LYS A 101 -6.79 -2.22 -6.51
CA LYS A 101 -7.58 -1.32 -7.38
C LYS A 101 -6.92 0.06 -7.54
N LEU A 102 -6.45 0.65 -6.44
CA LEU A 102 -5.74 1.93 -6.45
C LEU A 102 -4.45 1.85 -7.27
N GLY A 103 -3.65 0.78 -7.09
CA GLY A 103 -2.44 0.57 -7.89
C GLY A 103 -2.74 0.35 -9.37
N GLN A 104 -3.79 -0.39 -9.70
CA GLN A 104 -4.23 -0.57 -11.09
C GLN A 104 -4.63 0.75 -11.74
N GLN A 105 -5.36 1.60 -11.01
CA GLN A 105 -5.75 2.92 -11.51
C GLN A 105 -4.53 3.82 -11.71
N ALA A 106 -3.67 3.94 -10.70
CA ALA A 106 -2.52 4.85 -10.72
C ALA A 106 -1.47 4.47 -11.77
N LEU A 107 -1.30 3.17 -12.04
CA LEU A 107 -0.30 2.65 -12.97
C LEU A 107 -0.85 2.35 -14.38
N GLY A 108 -2.12 2.65 -14.66
CA GLY A 108 -2.74 2.38 -15.96
C GLY A 108 -2.93 0.89 -16.27
N LEU A 109 -3.17 0.06 -15.24
CA LEU A 109 -3.31 -1.40 -15.32
C LEU A 109 -4.76 -1.87 -15.07
N GLN A 110 -5.76 -1.03 -15.33
CA GLN A 110 -7.17 -1.31 -15.00
C GLN A 110 -7.72 -2.58 -15.70
N GLN A 111 -7.20 -2.92 -16.87
CA GLN A 111 -7.59 -4.13 -17.62
C GLN A 111 -6.68 -5.33 -17.33
N ALA A 112 -5.67 -5.17 -16.48
CA ALA A 112 -4.72 -6.22 -16.19
C ALA A 112 -5.34 -7.29 -15.28
N SER A 113 -5.00 -8.56 -15.54
CA SER A 113 -5.31 -9.65 -14.63
C SER A 113 -4.53 -9.52 -13.32
N VAL A 114 -5.18 -9.90 -12.23
CA VAL A 114 -4.58 -10.01 -10.90
C VAL A 114 -4.50 -11.49 -10.51
N ALA A 115 -3.30 -11.97 -10.19
CA ALA A 115 -3.08 -13.33 -9.72
C ALA A 115 -2.32 -13.33 -8.39
N ARG A 116 -2.91 -13.91 -7.34
CA ARG A 116 -2.21 -14.12 -6.08
C ARG A 116 -1.14 -15.20 -6.26
N GLN A 117 0.08 -14.90 -5.81
CA GLN A 117 1.21 -15.83 -5.83
C GLN A 117 1.23 -16.63 -4.53
N MET A 118 1.71 -17.88 -4.61
CA MET A 118 1.92 -18.75 -3.44
C MET A 118 3.10 -18.29 -2.60
#